data_AF-A0A370NDZ3-F1
#
_entry.id   AF-A0A370NDZ3-F1
#
_cell.length_a   1.000
_cell.length_b   1.000
_cell.length_c   1.000
_cell.angle_alpha   90.00
_cell.angle_beta   90.00
_cell.angle_gamma   90.00
#
_symmetry.space_group_name_H-M   'P 1'
#
loop_
_entity.id
_entity.type
_entity.pdbx_description
1 polymer ?
#
loop_
_entity_poly.entity_id
_entity_poly.type
_entity_poly.pdbx_seq_one_letter_code
_entity_poly.pdbx_strand_id
1 'polypeptide(L)' 'MMNDDETGRSRAMWDEIMMLHTSVSVIRKAKGKRNPPDCEANTAEYEKVANDYVDDLERAMREAWWGRWVNNQQR' A
#
# COMPACT_ATOMS: atom_id res chain seq x y z
N MET A 1 -1.92 -29.35 -16.50
CA MET A 1 -1.15 -28.83 -15.35
C MET A 1 -1.41 -27.33 -15.33
N MET A 2 -2.29 -26.87 -14.44
CA MET A 2 -2.46 -25.43 -14.21
C MET A 2 -1.34 -24.98 -13.27
N ASN A 3 -0.70 -23.86 -13.61
CA ASN A 3 0.52 -23.35 -13.00
C ASN A 3 0.33 -23.01 -11.52
N ASP A 4 0.82 -23.88 -10.64
CA ASP A 4 0.97 -23.58 -9.21
C ASP A 4 1.85 -22.31 -9.00
N ASP A 5 2.75 -22.02 -9.94
CA ASP A 5 3.61 -20.83 -9.96
C ASP A 5 2.83 -19.50 -10.09
N GLU A 6 1.74 -19.49 -10.84
CA GLU A 6 0.96 -18.26 -11.10
C GLU A 6 0.05 -17.92 -9.92
N THR A 7 -0.49 -18.98 -9.28
CA THR A 7 -1.23 -18.87 -8.02
C THR A 7 -0.33 -18.41 -6.88
N GLY A 8 0.89 -18.95 -6.79
CA GLY A 8 1.89 -18.56 -5.79
C GLY A 8 2.34 -17.11 -5.93
N ARG A 9 2.63 -16.65 -7.15
CA ARG A 9 2.96 -15.23 -7.42
C ARG A 9 1.83 -14.28 -7.06
N SER A 10 0.60 -14.65 -7.42
CA SER A 10 -0.57 -13.83 -7.11
C SER A 10 -0.75 -13.67 -5.60
N ARG A 11 -0.60 -14.76 -4.84
CA ARG A 11 -0.66 -14.72 -3.37
C ARG A 11 0.43 -13.83 -2.76
N ALA A 12 1.68 -13.97 -3.23
CA ALA A 12 2.79 -13.13 -2.75
C ALA A 12 2.54 -11.64 -3.00
N MET A 13 1.99 -11.29 -4.17
CA MET A 13 1.63 -9.91 -4.49
C MET A 13 0.50 -9.39 -3.57
N TRP A 14 -0.50 -10.21 -3.27
CA TRP A 14 -1.55 -9.87 -2.31
C TRP A 14 -0.99 -9.62 -0.91
N ASP A 15 -0.08 -10.48 -0.44
CA ASP A 15 0.55 -10.33 0.87
C ASP A 15 1.39 -9.03 0.94
N GLU A 16 2.14 -8.71 -0.13
CA GLU A 16 2.88 -7.44 -0.24
C GLU A 16 1.95 -6.22 -0.17
N ILE A 17 0.83 -6.24 -0.90
CA ILE A 17 -0.17 -5.14 -0.88
C ILE A 17 -0.80 -4.99 0.51
N MET A 18 -1.12 -6.10 1.18
CA MET A 18 -1.71 -6.07 2.52
C MET A 18 -0.73 -5.54 3.57
N MET A 19 0.56 -5.88 3.46
CA MET A 19 1.60 -5.32 4.32
C MET A 19 1.77 -3.80 4.09
N LEU A 20 1.76 -3.34 2.84
CA LEU A 20 1.81 -1.91 2.51
C LEU A 20 0.60 -1.17 3.09
N HIS A 21 -0.61 -1.69 2.88
CA HIS A 21 -1.84 -1.16 3.43
C HIS A 21 -1.76 -1.01 4.96
N THR A 22 -1.36 -2.09 5.65
CA THR A 22 -1.24 -2.10 7.11
C THR A 22 -0.19 -1.10 7.60
N SER A 23 0.96 -1.04 6.93
CA SER A 23 2.06 -0.15 7.31
C SER A 23 1.68 1.33 7.16
N VAL A 24 1.08 1.71 6.04
CA VAL A 24 0.60 3.08 5.81
C VAL A 24 -0.45 3.47 6.84
N SER A 25 -1.41 2.57 7.12
CA SER A 25 -2.45 2.81 8.13
C SER A 25 -1.88 3.10 9.52
N VAL A 26 -0.93 2.27 9.97
CA VAL A 26 -0.28 2.44 11.29
C VAL A 26 0.53 3.74 11.34
N ILE A 27 1.31 4.05 10.31
CA ILE A 27 2.14 5.26 10.26
C ILE A 27 1.26 6.52 10.27
N ARG A 28 0.15 6.52 9.54
CA ARG A 28 -0.81 7.63 9.56
C ARG A 28 -1.37 7.85 10.95
N LYS A 29 -1.79 6.78 11.64
CA LYS A 29 -2.26 6.86 13.04
C LYS A 29 -1.18 7.42 13.97
N ALA A 30 0.06 6.96 13.86
CA ALA A 30 1.18 7.47 14.66
C ALA A 30 1.46 8.97 14.42
N LYS A 31 1.13 9.49 13.23
CA LYS A 31 1.21 10.92 12.88
C LYS A 31 -0.06 11.71 13.21
N GLY A 32 -1.06 11.11 13.85
CA GLY A 32 -2.34 11.74 14.15
C GLY A 32 -3.23 11.97 12.93
N LYS A 33 -2.95 11.32 11.80
CA LYS A 33 -3.78 11.39 10.59
C LYS A 33 -4.88 10.32 10.63
N ARG A 34 -6.07 10.68 10.15
CA ARG A 34 -7.19 9.75 9.93
C ARG A 34 -6.92 8.84 8.73
N ASN A 35 -7.48 7.64 8.77
CA ASN A 35 -7.60 6.73 7.64
C ASN A 35 -9.03 6.75 7.10
N PRO A 36 -9.27 6.29 5.86
CA PRO A 36 -10.63 6.26 5.30
C PRO A 36 -11.68 5.57 6.19
N PRO A 37 -11.38 4.46 6.89
CA PRO A 37 -12.32 3.84 7.84
C PRO A 37 -12.65 4.68 9.08
N ASP A 38 -11.89 5.73 9.36
CA ASP A 38 -12.14 6.64 10.49
C ASP A 38 -13.12 7.76 10.11
N CYS A 39 -13.62 7.79 8.87
CA CYS A 39 -14.53 8.80 8.32
C CYS A 39 -15.85 8.18 7.85
N GLU A 40 -16.93 8.97 7.85
CA GLU A 40 -18.21 8.55 7.27
C GLU A 40 -18.12 8.51 5.74
N ALA A 41 -18.56 7.41 5.13
CA ALA A 41 -18.55 7.23 3.69
C ALA A 41 -19.42 8.29 2.97
N ASN A 42 -19.04 8.62 1.73
CA ASN A 42 -19.72 9.61 0.87
C ASN A 42 -19.74 11.04 1.43
N THR A 43 -18.79 11.37 2.29
CA THR A 43 -18.56 12.75 2.75
C THR A 43 -17.35 13.37 2.05
N ALA A 44 -17.32 14.69 1.92
CA ALA A 44 -16.15 15.42 1.42
C ALA A 44 -14.89 15.17 2.30
N GLU A 45 -15.09 14.92 3.60
CA GLU A 45 -14.00 14.52 4.48
C GLU A 45 -13.42 13.16 4.09
N TYR A 46 -14.28 12.15 3.87
CA TYR A 46 -13.85 10.84 3.42
C TYR A 46 -13.10 10.93 2.09
N GLU A 47 -13.61 11.67 1.10
CA GLU A 47 -12.94 11.84 -0.19
C GLU A 47 -11.54 12.43 -0.03
N LYS A 48 -11.41 13.48 0.80
CA LYS A 48 -10.10 14.08 1.11
C LYS A 48 -9.17 13.07 1.78
N VAL A 49 -9.63 12.37 2.82
CA VAL A 49 -8.81 11.39 3.56
C VAL A 49 -8.43 10.21 2.67
N ALA A 50 -9.31 9.77 1.80
CA ALA A 50 -9.06 8.71 0.82
C ALA A 50 -7.99 9.12 -0.19
N ASN A 51 -8.08 10.32 -0.76
CA ASN A 51 -7.06 10.83 -1.67
C ASN A 51 -5.69 10.92 -0.98
N ASP A 52 -5.62 11.51 0.22
CA ASP A 52 -4.38 11.57 1.00
C ASP A 52 -3.82 10.17 1.35
N TYR A 53 -4.70 9.18 1.53
CA TYR A 53 -4.31 7.80 1.83
C TYR A 53 -3.73 7.10 0.61
N VAL A 54 -4.34 7.29 -0.57
CA VAL A 54 -3.85 6.78 -1.85
C VAL A 54 -2.48 7.37 -2.18
N ASP A 55 -2.29 8.68 -1.98
CA ASP A 55 -0.99 9.34 -2.19
C ASP A 55 0.11 8.75 -1.27
N ASP A 56 -0.23 8.47 -0.01
CA ASP A 56 0.70 7.83 0.92
C ASP A 56 1.05 6.39 0.48
N LEU A 57 0.08 5.63 -0.07
CA LEU A 57 0.31 4.29 -0.62
C LEU A 57 1.19 4.33 -1.88
N GLU A 58 0.90 5.22 -2.83
CA GLU A 58 1.71 5.35 -4.04
C GLU A 58 3.14 5.76 -3.72
N ARG A 59 3.34 6.66 -2.75
CA ARG A 59 4.67 7.03 -2.28
C ARG A 59 5.39 5.83 -1.68
N ALA A 60 4.73 5.06 -0.81
CA ALA A 60 5.31 3.85 -0.23
C ALA A 60 5.66 2.79 -1.30
N MET A 61 4.81 2.60 -2.30
CA MET A 61 5.08 1.71 -3.44
C MET A 61 6.28 2.17 -4.25
N ARG A 62 6.36 3.48 -4.56
CA ARG A 62 7.52 4.06 -5.27
C ARG A 62 8.81 3.83 -4.48
N GLU A 63 8.83 4.10 -3.18
CA GLU A 63 10.01 3.88 -2.33
C GLU A 63 10.42 2.38 -2.29
N ALA A 64 9.46 1.48 -2.14
CA ALA A 64 9.70 0.03 -2.14
C ALA A 64 10.25 -0.47 -3.50
N TRP A 65 9.72 0.04 -4.61
CA TRP A 65 10.14 -0.35 -5.95
C TRP A 65 11.47 0.27 -6.36
N TRP A 66 11.76 1.52 -5.97
CA TRP A 66 13.08 2.13 -6.14
C TRP A 66 14.16 1.33 -5.41
N GLY A 67 13.89 0.88 -4.18
CA GLY A 67 14.81 -0.01 -3.45
C GLY A 67 15.07 -1.33 -4.19
N ARG A 68 14.03 -1.90 -4.82
CA ARG A 68 14.16 -3.14 -5.61
C ARG A 68 14.92 -2.92 -6.93
N TRP A 69 14.77 -1.76 -7.58
CA TRP A 69 15.49 -1.41 -8.81
C TRP A 69 16.98 -1.17 -8.56
N VAL A 70 17.34 -0.40 -7.53
CA VAL A 70 18.74 -0.15 -7.14
C VAL A 70 19.46 -1.44 -6.77
N ASN A 71 18.81 -2.35 -6.03
CA ASN A 71 19.40 -3.65 -5.66
C ASN A 71 19.61 -4.60 -6.86
N ASN A 72 18.84 -4.45 -7.94
CA ASN A 72 19.02 -5.25 -9.16
C ASN A 72 20.14 -4.73 -10.08
N GLN A 73 20.60 -3.48 -9.91
CA GLN A 73 21.76 -2.95 -10.66
C GLN A 73 23.11 -3.27 -10.02
N GLN A 74 23.13 -3.81 -8.80
CA GLN A 74 24.36 -4.17 -8.06
C GLN A 74 24.67 -5.68 -8.07
N ARG A 75 23.92 -6.49 -8.83
CA ARG A 75 24.14 -7.94 -8.99
C ARG A 75 24.68 -8.29 -10.36
#